data_AF-A0A272ES55-F1
#
_entry.id   AF-A0A272ES55-F1
#
_cell.length_a   1.000
_cell.length_b   1.000
_cell.length_c   1.000
_cell.angle_alpha   90.00
_cell.angle_beta   90.00
_cell.angle_gamma   90.00
#
_symmetry.space_group_name_H-M   'P 1'
#
loop_
_entity.id
_entity.type
_entity.pdbx_description
1 polymer ?
#
loop_
_entity_poly.entity_id
_entity_poly.type
_entity_poly.pdbx_seq_one_letter_code
_entity_poly.pdbx_strand_id
1 'polypeptide(L)'
;MRTLTRMFAVGLMGISMGAANAAPTPDKDTWLGLPVEYASQGYAFKGGAVVELNKVKIQTATPIEVSRAWVSPDWADWITEFRTSRVRVEAGEIVARPSSLARLGSVDGPSTRIVTRMSFTGLKLLFGTKTLALPAGEMQFSDNGTLNLIRVSMESGVSLEFSPRSEGGLGVLVQTARFSWPVLPAFRFDSIAAQGEITDDRLELDRIGANGDGGAFSGALRMIPDDQFRLEGELKMESLRARDVLKRLYTRPPVTGVLGGEFRLTANGDSLEALARALAVDGNYTLKAGSIDRFGLLEGMRRSTPGVVGGGLVRVDLLSGKFKGASNAPAQLDFQNLQAGALRGAANVVIAPDSTLKGRVRGSMMFPGGESSARNFELSGKVDAPTLIAR
;
A
#
# COMPACT_ATOMS: atom_id res chain seq x y z
N MET A 1 13.72 68.93 -21.78
CA MET A 1 14.14 68.28 -23.04
C MET A 1 15.62 67.94 -22.92
N ARG A 2 16.01 66.72 -23.29
CA ARG A 2 17.33 66.02 -23.14
C ARG A 2 17.43 65.08 -21.92
N THR A 3 17.27 63.74 -22.06
CA THR A 3 18.27 62.67 -22.44
C THR A 3 19.55 62.69 -21.62
N LEU A 4 20.23 61.60 -21.25
CA LEU A 4 20.01 60.14 -21.07
C LEU A 4 21.39 59.62 -20.61
N THR A 5 21.43 58.54 -19.82
CA THR A 5 22.54 57.56 -19.73
C THR A 5 23.87 57.94 -19.08
N ARG A 6 24.20 57.25 -17.98
CA ARG A 6 25.36 56.36 -17.72
C ARG A 6 25.45 56.13 -16.19
N MET A 7 26.00 55.08 -15.61
CA MET A 7 26.38 53.70 -15.93
C MET A 7 26.97 53.18 -14.59
N PHE A 8 26.84 51.88 -14.36
CA PHE A 8 27.43 51.12 -13.25
C PHE A 8 28.79 51.63 -12.73
N ALA A 9 28.93 51.69 -11.41
CA ALA A 9 30.20 51.48 -10.73
C ALA A 9 29.97 50.59 -9.51
N VAL A 10 30.46 49.35 -9.64
CA VAL A 10 30.54 48.32 -8.62
C VAL A 10 31.66 48.71 -7.65
N GLY A 11 31.31 48.96 -6.39
CA GLY A 11 32.26 49.02 -5.29
C GLY A 11 32.28 47.69 -4.55
N LEU A 12 33.18 46.79 -4.95
CA LEU A 12 33.59 45.64 -4.14
C LEU A 12 34.37 46.16 -2.93
N MET A 13 33.69 46.33 -1.79
CA MET A 13 34.35 46.31 -0.48
C MET A 13 33.93 45.03 0.22
N GLY A 14 34.91 44.15 0.41
CA GLY A 14 34.79 42.95 1.22
C GLY A 14 34.54 43.32 2.67
N ILE A 15 33.27 43.29 3.07
CA ILE A 15 32.90 43.16 4.48
C ILE A 15 32.76 41.66 4.71
N SER A 16 33.75 41.07 5.37
CA SER A 16 33.56 39.78 6.05
C SER A 16 32.51 40.01 7.12
N MET A 17 31.25 39.68 6.82
CA MET A 17 30.23 39.53 7.85
C MET A 17 30.63 38.32 8.68
N GLY A 18 31.29 38.58 9.81
CA GLY A 18 31.46 37.58 10.85
C GLY A 18 30.09 37.04 11.21
N ALA A 19 29.98 35.71 11.26
CA ALA A 19 28.81 35.03 11.79
C ALA A 19 28.61 35.47 13.24
N ALA A 20 27.76 36.47 13.45
CA ALA A 20 27.26 36.82 14.76
C ALA A 20 26.32 35.69 15.18
N ASN A 21 26.86 34.70 15.88
CA ASN A 21 26.09 33.75 16.66
C ASN A 21 25.48 34.48 17.86
N ALA A 22 24.52 35.37 17.61
CA ALA A 22 23.57 35.77 18.63
C ALA A 22 22.66 34.56 18.85
N ALA A 23 22.69 33.99 20.06
CA ALA A 23 21.66 33.04 20.46
C ALA A 23 20.32 33.80 20.36
N PRO A 24 19.40 33.39 19.47
CA PRO A 24 18.12 34.08 19.39
C PRO A 24 17.41 33.89 20.73
N THR A 25 17.08 35.01 21.39
CA THR A 25 15.92 35.02 22.30
C THR A 25 14.78 34.38 21.52
N PRO A 26 14.06 33.37 22.07
CA PRO A 26 13.00 32.70 21.35
C PRO A 26 11.88 33.71 21.13
N ASP A 27 11.93 34.42 20.02
CA ASP A 27 10.77 35.12 19.51
C ASP A 27 9.72 34.04 19.29
N LYS A 28 8.62 34.15 20.05
CA LYS A 28 7.45 33.28 19.90
C LYS A 28 6.71 33.69 18.64
N ASP A 29 7.36 33.45 17.51
CA ASP A 29 6.76 33.62 16.21
C ASP A 29 5.67 32.55 16.06
N THR A 30 4.43 33.00 15.87
CA THR A 30 3.30 32.12 15.56
C THR A 30 3.28 31.87 14.06
N TRP A 31 3.63 30.66 13.64
CA TRP A 31 3.52 30.22 12.25
C TRP A 31 2.50 29.09 12.21
N LEU A 32 1.64 29.08 11.18
CA LEU A 32 0.53 28.11 11.10
C LEU A 32 -0.45 28.23 12.29
N GLY A 33 -0.53 29.40 12.91
CA GLY A 33 -1.33 29.60 14.13
C GLY A 33 -0.77 28.89 15.38
N LEU A 34 0.47 28.40 15.34
CA LEU A 34 1.10 27.68 16.46
C LEU A 34 2.45 28.29 16.82
N PRO A 35 2.89 28.20 18.08
CA PRO A 35 4.22 28.63 18.48
C PRO A 35 5.31 27.81 17.77
N VAL A 36 6.31 28.49 17.24
CA VAL A 36 7.47 27.86 16.61
C VAL A 36 8.74 28.21 17.35
N GLU A 37 9.56 27.20 17.63
CA GLU A 37 10.91 27.33 18.20
C GLU A 37 11.93 26.84 17.18
N TYR A 38 13.13 27.42 17.18
CA TYR A 38 14.24 26.98 16.32
C TYR A 38 15.57 27.20 17.05
N ALA A 39 16.57 26.36 16.75
CA ALA A 39 17.86 26.44 17.43
C ALA A 39 18.73 27.60 16.91
N SER A 40 18.65 27.90 15.61
CA SER A 40 19.40 28.98 14.99
C SER A 40 18.73 29.46 13.71
N GLN A 41 18.94 30.74 13.39
CA GLN A 41 18.45 31.38 12.18
C GLN A 41 19.64 31.90 11.35
N GLY A 42 19.55 31.71 10.03
CA GLY A 42 20.47 32.25 9.05
C GLY A 42 19.72 32.98 7.92
N TYR A 43 20.44 33.77 7.15
CA TYR A 43 19.92 34.43 5.96
C TYR A 43 20.77 34.01 4.77
N ALA A 44 20.11 33.75 3.64
CA ALA A 44 20.77 33.31 2.44
C ALA A 44 20.01 33.80 1.20
N PHE A 45 20.62 33.59 0.03
CA PHE A 45 20.05 33.95 -1.25
C PHE A 45 19.96 32.72 -2.15
N LYS A 46 18.74 32.27 -2.45
CA LYS A 46 18.46 31.08 -3.28
C LYS A 46 17.43 31.42 -4.35
N GLY A 47 17.84 32.22 -5.34
CA GLY A 47 16.93 32.82 -6.31
C GLY A 47 16.01 33.90 -5.72
N GLY A 48 16.34 34.38 -4.52
CA GLY A 48 15.58 35.36 -3.72
C GLY A 48 16.05 35.32 -2.26
N ALA A 49 15.64 36.31 -1.46
CA ALA A 49 15.93 36.33 -0.03
C ALA A 49 15.21 35.17 0.68
N VAL A 50 15.97 34.37 1.43
CA VAL A 50 15.44 33.24 2.20
C VAL A 50 15.97 33.28 3.63
N VAL A 51 15.11 32.87 4.56
CA VAL A 51 15.47 32.66 5.97
C VAL A 51 15.66 31.17 6.18
N GLU A 52 16.83 30.78 6.67
CA GLU A 52 17.14 29.41 7.05
C GLU A 52 16.89 29.24 8.54
N LEU A 53 16.07 28.26 8.92
CA LEU A 53 15.80 27.87 10.30
C LEU A 53 16.31 26.45 10.52
N ASN A 54 17.10 26.22 11.56
CA ASN A 54 17.65 24.91 11.89
C ASN A 54 16.99 24.33 13.16
N LYS A 55 16.68 23.02 13.14
CA LYS A 55 16.01 22.28 14.22
C LYS A 55 14.72 22.96 14.68
N VAL A 56 13.79 23.12 13.76
CA VAL A 56 12.51 23.77 14.02
C VAL A 56 11.59 22.83 14.78
N LYS A 57 10.89 23.34 15.79
CA LYS A 57 9.86 22.65 16.55
C LYS A 57 8.56 23.46 16.48
N ILE A 58 7.52 22.86 15.91
CA ILE A 58 6.17 23.44 15.90
C ILE A 58 5.44 22.85 17.11
N GLN A 59 5.05 23.70 18.05
CA GLN A 59 4.48 23.27 19.32
C GLN A 59 3.02 22.84 19.11
N THR A 60 2.78 21.54 19.25
CA THR A 60 1.44 20.95 19.41
C THR A 60 1.42 20.12 20.71
N ALA A 61 0.39 19.31 20.95
CA ALA A 61 0.42 18.34 22.06
C ALA A 61 1.64 17.41 22.00
N THR A 62 2.07 17.03 20.79
CA THR A 62 3.36 16.38 20.53
C THR A 62 4.12 17.17 19.46
N PRO A 63 5.27 17.79 19.77
CA PRO A 63 5.94 18.68 18.83
C PRO A 63 6.19 18.05 17.46
N ILE A 64 5.98 18.83 16.40
CA ILE A 64 6.44 18.48 15.05
C ILE A 64 7.88 18.96 14.93
N GLU A 65 8.79 18.06 14.63
CA GLU A 65 10.20 18.39 14.47
C GLU A 65 10.56 18.46 12.99
N VAL A 66 11.24 19.54 12.59
CA VAL A 66 11.73 19.73 11.23
C VAL A 66 13.24 19.97 11.30
N SER A 67 14.02 19.13 10.63
CA SER A 67 15.49 19.18 10.74
C SER A 67 16.06 20.53 10.29
N ARG A 68 15.52 21.08 9.20
CA ARG A 68 15.84 22.38 8.62
C ARG A 68 14.66 22.90 7.80
N ALA A 69 14.44 24.20 7.80
CA ALA A 69 13.42 24.85 6.97
C ALA A 69 13.98 26.09 6.28
N TRP A 70 13.75 26.22 4.98
CA TRP A 70 14.04 27.42 4.21
C TRP A 70 12.75 28.14 3.91
N VAL A 71 12.69 29.41 4.29
CA VAL A 71 11.45 30.17 4.29
C VAL A 71 11.63 31.33 3.34
N SER A 72 10.83 31.34 2.29
CA SER A 72 10.88 32.32 1.23
C SER A 72 9.52 33.03 1.10
N PRO A 73 9.51 34.29 0.64
CA PRO A 73 8.29 34.95 0.19
C PRO A 73 7.54 34.11 -0.84
N ASP A 74 6.21 34.08 -0.77
CA ASP A 74 5.44 33.66 -1.95
C ASP A 74 5.46 34.80 -2.98
N TRP A 75 6.50 34.83 -3.82
CA TRP A 75 6.75 35.91 -4.77
C TRP A 75 5.58 36.18 -5.71
N ALA A 76 4.76 35.16 -6.03
CA ALA A 76 3.55 35.36 -6.82
C ALA A 76 2.59 36.27 -6.04
N ASP A 77 2.17 35.86 -4.85
CA ASP A 77 1.21 36.59 -4.02
C ASP A 77 1.73 37.95 -3.54
N TRP A 78 3.04 38.07 -3.30
CA TRP A 78 3.67 39.34 -2.91
C TRP A 78 3.64 40.37 -4.03
N ILE A 79 3.87 39.95 -5.28
CA ILE A 79 3.96 40.87 -6.42
C ILE A 79 2.58 41.16 -7.01
N THR A 80 1.69 40.16 -7.06
CA THR A 80 0.38 40.31 -7.71
C THR A 80 -0.71 40.80 -6.77
N GLU A 81 -0.71 40.36 -5.51
CA GLU A 81 -1.77 40.66 -4.54
C GLU A 81 -1.28 41.49 -3.34
N PHE A 82 0.02 41.82 -3.29
CA PHE A 82 0.66 42.52 -2.17
C PHE A 82 0.45 41.83 -0.81
N ARG A 83 0.23 40.51 -0.79
CA ARG A 83 0.01 39.71 0.43
C ARG A 83 1.34 39.29 1.04
N THR A 84 2.04 40.24 1.66
CA THR A 84 3.40 40.07 2.21
C THR A 84 3.51 39.09 3.38
N SER A 85 2.40 38.66 3.97
CA SER A 85 2.41 37.65 5.04
C SER A 85 2.52 36.21 4.53
N ARG A 86 2.40 35.98 3.21
CA ARG A 86 2.40 34.64 2.62
C ARG A 86 3.80 34.13 2.32
N VAL A 87 4.09 32.91 2.75
CA VAL A 87 5.42 32.30 2.64
C VAL A 87 5.36 30.88 2.10
N ARG A 88 6.45 30.47 1.44
CA ARG A 88 6.71 29.09 1.05
C ARG A 88 7.83 28.52 1.88
N VAL A 89 7.74 27.23 2.18
CA VAL A 89 8.71 26.52 3.01
C VAL A 89 9.31 25.35 2.23
N GLU A 90 10.63 25.25 2.22
CA GLU A 90 11.33 24.02 1.84
C GLU A 90 11.89 23.38 3.12
N ALA A 91 11.23 22.33 3.59
CA ALA A 91 11.61 21.59 4.77
C ALA A 91 12.55 20.43 4.41
N GLY A 92 13.42 20.07 5.35
CA GLY A 92 14.18 18.83 5.31
C GLY A 92 13.31 17.64 5.70
N GLU A 93 13.81 16.85 6.64
CA GLU A 93 13.06 15.74 7.23
C GLU A 93 12.08 16.27 8.28
N ILE A 94 10.83 15.83 8.20
CA ILE A 94 9.78 16.13 9.16
C ILE A 94 9.51 14.87 9.99
N VAL A 95 9.46 15.02 11.31
CA VAL A 95 9.07 13.98 12.26
C VAL A 95 7.82 14.46 12.99
N ALA A 96 6.72 13.71 12.87
CA ALA A 96 5.44 14.11 13.44
C ALA A 96 4.57 12.89 13.77
N ARG A 97 3.66 13.06 14.73
CA ARG A 97 2.52 12.16 14.89
C ARG A 97 1.39 12.53 13.91
N PRO A 98 0.57 11.58 13.45
CA PRO A 98 -0.65 11.87 12.69
C PRO A 98 -1.52 12.94 13.34
N SER A 99 -1.71 12.90 14.65
CA SER A 99 -2.47 13.90 15.41
C SER A 99 -1.88 15.30 15.38
N SER A 100 -0.55 15.41 15.46
CA SER A 100 0.14 16.69 15.35
C SER A 100 -0.05 17.32 13.96
N LEU A 101 0.00 16.51 12.90
CA LEU A 101 -0.27 16.99 11.54
C LEU A 101 -1.75 17.34 11.35
N ALA A 102 -2.66 16.54 11.89
CA ALA A 102 -4.09 16.82 11.87
C ALA A 102 -4.40 18.16 12.56
N ARG A 103 -3.67 18.50 13.64
CA ARG A 103 -3.80 19.79 14.32
C ARG A 103 -3.51 20.98 13.42
N LEU A 104 -2.61 20.84 12.45
CA LEU A 104 -2.34 21.89 11.47
C LEU A 104 -3.55 22.17 10.56
N GLY A 105 -4.52 21.26 10.46
CA GLY A 105 -5.79 21.47 9.77
C GLY A 105 -6.76 22.38 10.51
N SER A 106 -6.44 22.78 11.75
CA SER A 106 -7.19 23.75 12.53
C SER A 106 -6.31 24.95 12.86
N VAL A 107 -6.86 26.15 12.79
CA VAL A 107 -6.17 27.40 13.18
C VAL A 107 -6.66 27.83 14.55
N ASP A 108 -5.75 27.88 15.52
CA ASP A 108 -6.02 28.47 16.84
C ASP A 108 -5.43 29.88 16.91
N GLY A 109 -6.12 30.83 16.28
CA GLY A 109 -5.81 32.25 16.44
C GLY A 109 -4.98 32.88 15.32
N PRO A 110 -4.59 34.16 15.50
CA PRO A 110 -4.00 34.96 14.44
C PRO A 110 -2.57 34.48 14.12
N SER A 111 -2.29 34.23 12.83
CA SER A 111 -0.95 33.89 12.34
C SER A 111 -0.31 35.13 11.72
N THR A 112 0.93 35.45 12.12
CA THR A 112 1.69 36.57 11.54
C THR A 112 2.22 36.23 10.14
N ARG A 113 2.36 34.94 9.84
CA ARG A 113 2.73 34.40 8.52
C ARG A 113 1.81 33.27 8.11
N ILE A 114 1.39 33.26 6.84
CA ILE A 114 0.54 32.22 6.26
C ILE A 114 1.41 31.38 5.35
N VAL A 115 1.66 30.12 5.73
CA VAL A 115 2.33 29.18 4.82
C VAL A 115 1.31 28.79 3.76
N THR A 116 1.68 28.92 2.48
CA THR A 116 0.82 28.52 1.34
C THR A 116 1.19 27.11 0.87
N ARG A 117 2.48 26.81 0.86
CA ARG A 117 3.05 25.54 0.40
C ARG A 117 4.30 25.19 1.19
N MET A 118 4.44 23.92 1.56
CA MET A 118 5.65 23.36 2.15
C MET A 118 6.09 22.11 1.40
N SER A 119 7.25 22.14 0.74
CA SER A 119 7.89 20.90 0.25
C SER A 119 8.72 20.29 1.37
N PHE A 120 8.89 18.96 1.37
CA PHE A 120 9.75 18.27 2.34
C PHE A 120 10.56 17.15 1.68
N THR A 121 11.73 16.84 2.22
CA THR A 121 12.61 15.78 1.68
C THR A 121 12.26 14.39 2.21
N GLY A 122 11.57 14.31 3.34
CA GLY A 122 11.08 13.07 3.92
C GLY A 122 10.14 13.32 5.08
N LEU A 123 9.20 12.40 5.30
CA LEU A 123 8.22 12.47 6.39
C LEU A 123 8.25 11.18 7.19
N LYS A 124 8.61 11.29 8.48
CA LYS A 124 8.55 10.21 9.46
C LYS A 124 7.31 10.37 10.31
N LEU A 125 6.32 9.53 10.06
CA LEU A 125 5.11 9.43 10.87
C LEU A 125 5.39 8.53 12.07
N LEU A 126 5.34 9.11 13.26
CA LEU A 126 5.40 8.39 14.53
C LEU A 126 4.04 7.74 14.77
N PHE A 127 4.01 6.41 14.71
CA PHE A 127 2.82 5.60 14.68
C PHE A 127 2.97 4.49 15.75
N GLY A 128 2.33 4.68 16.90
CA GLY A 128 2.57 3.95 18.13
C GLY A 128 4.02 4.11 18.60
N THR A 129 4.69 3.00 18.81
CA THR A 129 6.14 2.93 19.08
C THR A 129 6.98 2.81 17.81
N LYS A 130 6.34 2.73 16.64
CA LYS A 130 7.00 2.52 15.35
C LYS A 130 7.05 3.81 14.54
N THR A 131 7.81 3.79 13.46
CA THR A 131 7.93 4.91 12.53
C THR A 131 7.65 4.45 11.12
N LEU A 132 6.74 5.14 10.44
CA LEU A 132 6.48 5.00 9.02
C LEU A 132 7.23 6.10 8.27
N ALA A 133 8.25 5.71 7.50
CA ALA A 133 9.03 6.63 6.69
C ALA A 133 8.42 6.77 5.28
N LEU A 134 8.16 8.01 4.88
CA LEU A 134 7.63 8.40 3.59
C LEU A 134 8.68 9.27 2.87
N PRO A 135 8.79 9.15 1.53
CA PRO A 135 9.74 9.94 0.75
C PRO A 135 9.33 11.42 0.70
N ALA A 136 10.02 12.19 -0.13
CA ALA A 136 9.73 13.59 -0.36
C ALA A 136 8.28 13.82 -0.83
N GLY A 137 7.75 14.99 -0.50
CA GLY A 137 6.38 15.36 -0.81
C GLY A 137 6.10 16.84 -0.60
N GLU A 138 4.81 17.17 -0.60
CA GLU A 138 4.33 18.54 -0.47
C GLU A 138 3.14 18.61 0.48
N MET A 139 3.10 19.63 1.32
CA MET A 139 1.94 20.04 2.09
C MET A 139 1.35 21.31 1.48
N GLN A 140 0.04 21.29 1.27
CA GLN A 140 -0.74 22.40 0.74
C GLN A 140 -1.62 22.96 1.85
N PHE A 141 -1.59 24.27 1.99
CA PHE A 141 -2.33 25.00 3.00
C PHE A 141 -3.40 25.86 2.33
N SER A 142 -4.52 26.03 3.02
CA SER A 142 -5.62 26.90 2.61
C SER A 142 -5.25 28.38 2.80
N ASP A 143 -6.08 29.29 2.28
CA ASP A 143 -5.86 30.74 2.37
C ASP A 143 -5.73 31.28 3.81
N ASN A 144 -6.33 30.58 4.78
CA ASN A 144 -6.26 30.89 6.22
C ASN A 144 -5.05 30.24 6.93
N GLY A 145 -4.20 29.51 6.20
CA GLY A 145 -3.03 28.82 6.74
C GLY A 145 -3.30 27.45 7.37
N THR A 146 -4.53 26.91 7.29
CA THR A 146 -4.78 25.52 7.72
C THR A 146 -4.21 24.55 6.71
N LEU A 147 -3.58 23.47 7.18
CA LEU A 147 -3.20 22.34 6.34
C LEU A 147 -4.45 21.73 5.71
N ASN A 148 -4.44 21.59 4.39
CA ASN A 148 -5.53 20.98 3.63
C ASN A 148 -5.15 19.57 3.17
N LEU A 149 -3.92 19.42 2.64
CA LEU A 149 -3.50 18.20 1.98
C LEU A 149 -1.99 17.98 2.12
N ILE A 150 -1.58 16.74 2.34
CA ILE A 150 -0.21 16.28 2.20
C ILE A 150 -0.18 15.31 1.03
N ARG A 151 0.66 15.53 0.03
CA ARG A 151 0.87 14.63 -1.11
C ARG A 151 2.26 14.04 -1.08
N VAL A 152 2.34 12.73 -1.25
CA VAL A 152 3.60 11.98 -1.36
C VAL A 152 3.50 11.08 -2.57
N SER A 153 4.51 11.15 -3.45
CA SER A 153 4.62 10.29 -4.62
C SER A 153 5.80 9.34 -4.44
N MET A 154 5.57 8.05 -4.56
CA MET A 154 6.62 7.03 -4.52
C MET A 154 7.15 6.73 -5.92
N GLU A 155 8.42 6.33 -6.01
CA GLU A 155 9.05 5.95 -7.29
C GLU A 155 8.32 4.81 -8.02
N SER A 156 7.59 3.98 -7.27
CA SER A 156 6.76 2.89 -7.79
C SER A 156 5.48 3.33 -8.50
N GLY A 157 5.24 4.63 -8.64
CA GLY A 157 4.00 5.17 -9.23
C GLY A 157 2.80 5.16 -8.28
N VAL A 158 3.05 5.02 -6.97
CA VAL A 158 2.03 5.10 -5.91
C VAL A 158 1.92 6.54 -5.44
N SER A 159 0.70 7.08 -5.44
CA SER A 159 0.37 8.40 -4.88
C SER A 159 -0.35 8.20 -3.55
N LEU A 160 0.11 8.92 -2.53
CA LEU A 160 -0.49 8.99 -1.21
C LEU A 160 -0.95 10.41 -0.95
N GLU A 161 -2.19 10.56 -0.49
CA GLU A 161 -2.69 11.83 0.02
C GLU A 161 -3.16 11.67 1.46
N PHE A 162 -2.81 12.65 2.30
CA PHE A 162 -3.30 12.76 3.67
C PHE A 162 -4.04 14.07 3.85
N SER A 163 -5.19 14.04 4.51
CA SER A 163 -6.02 15.23 4.78
C SER A 163 -6.37 15.29 6.26
N PRO A 164 -6.18 16.42 6.96
CA PRO A 164 -6.57 16.55 8.36
C PRO A 164 -8.05 16.24 8.60
N ARG A 165 -8.35 15.49 9.67
CA ARG A 165 -9.70 15.25 10.18
C ARG A 165 -9.92 16.02 11.48
N SER A 166 -11.16 16.43 11.72
CA SER A 166 -11.56 17.17 12.93
C SER A 166 -11.37 16.36 14.23
N GLU A 167 -11.35 15.03 14.13
CA GLU A 167 -11.19 14.12 15.27
C GLU A 167 -9.71 13.82 15.62
N GLY A 168 -8.76 14.49 14.95
CA GLY A 168 -7.34 14.37 15.25
C GLY A 168 -6.60 13.25 14.49
N GLY A 169 -7.24 12.61 13.52
CA GLY A 169 -6.58 11.72 12.56
C GLY A 169 -6.32 12.38 11.20
N LEU A 170 -5.68 11.63 10.30
CA LEU A 170 -5.49 12.01 8.90
C LEU A 170 -6.29 11.06 8.01
N GLY A 171 -7.19 11.58 7.19
CA GLY A 171 -7.80 10.82 6.11
C GLY A 171 -6.75 10.43 5.08
N VAL A 172 -6.72 9.15 4.71
CA VAL A 172 -5.74 8.56 3.78
C VAL A 172 -6.43 8.25 2.45
N LEU A 173 -5.78 8.62 1.36
CA LEU A 173 -6.11 8.19 0.00
C LEU A 173 -4.87 7.62 -0.66
N VAL A 174 -4.96 6.38 -1.14
CA VAL A 174 -3.91 5.70 -1.90
C VAL A 174 -4.40 5.49 -3.31
N GLN A 175 -3.60 5.87 -4.30
CA GLN A 175 -3.91 5.67 -5.71
C GLN A 175 -2.69 5.18 -6.47
N THR A 176 -2.91 4.21 -7.36
CA THR A 176 -1.87 3.69 -8.24
C THR A 176 -2.42 3.50 -9.65
N ALA A 177 -1.55 3.66 -10.65
CA ALA A 177 -1.85 3.31 -12.04
C ALA A 177 -0.83 2.27 -12.53
N ARG A 178 -1.33 1.15 -13.07
CA ARG A 178 -0.52 0.03 -13.63
C ARG A 178 0.56 -0.46 -12.65
N PHE A 179 0.12 -0.97 -11.50
CA PHE A 179 1.00 -1.42 -10.44
C PHE A 179 1.23 -2.94 -10.48
N SER A 180 2.49 -3.34 -10.50
CA SER A 180 2.90 -4.73 -10.23
C SER A 180 3.46 -4.82 -8.82
N TRP A 181 2.80 -5.57 -7.95
CA TRP A 181 3.26 -5.72 -6.57
C TRP A 181 4.50 -6.63 -6.52
N PRO A 182 5.66 -6.16 -5.99
CA PRO A 182 6.87 -6.97 -5.90
C PRO A 182 6.70 -8.29 -5.13
N VAL A 183 5.78 -8.33 -4.19
CA VAL A 183 5.54 -9.47 -3.27
C VAL A 183 4.50 -10.43 -3.82
N LEU A 184 3.66 -9.99 -4.76
CA LEU A 184 2.61 -10.80 -5.39
C LEU A 184 2.80 -10.80 -6.91
N PRO A 185 3.90 -11.40 -7.44
CA PRO A 185 4.24 -11.34 -8.86
C PRO A 185 3.20 -12.03 -9.76
N ALA A 186 2.35 -12.88 -9.18
CA ALA A 186 1.23 -13.53 -9.87
C ALA A 186 0.14 -12.53 -10.31
N PHE A 187 -0.02 -11.43 -9.59
CA PHE A 187 -1.12 -10.48 -9.79
C PHE A 187 -0.61 -9.22 -10.48
N ARG A 188 -1.39 -8.71 -11.42
CA ARG A 188 -1.18 -7.41 -12.04
C ARG A 188 -2.44 -6.60 -11.88
N PHE A 189 -2.28 -5.41 -11.32
CA PHE A 189 -3.38 -4.50 -11.09
C PHE A 189 -3.29 -3.35 -12.11
N ASP A 190 -4.38 -3.12 -12.80
CA ASP A 190 -4.52 -1.98 -13.71
C ASP A 190 -4.66 -0.69 -12.90
N SER A 191 -5.40 -0.77 -11.79
CA SER A 191 -5.50 0.30 -10.79
C SER A 191 -5.75 -0.27 -9.40
N ILE A 192 -5.24 0.46 -8.40
CA ILE A 192 -5.56 0.24 -6.99
C ILE A 192 -5.96 1.59 -6.41
N ALA A 193 -7.07 1.63 -5.70
CA ALA A 193 -7.51 2.74 -4.89
C ALA A 193 -7.79 2.24 -3.48
N ALA A 194 -7.28 2.94 -2.47
CA ALA A 194 -7.64 2.68 -1.08
C ALA A 194 -7.98 4.00 -0.38
N GLN A 195 -8.96 3.95 0.54
CA GLN A 195 -9.36 5.08 1.35
C GLN A 195 -9.55 4.65 2.80
N GLY A 196 -9.17 5.52 3.73
CA GLY A 196 -9.45 5.34 5.14
C GLY A 196 -8.84 6.44 6.01
N GLU A 197 -8.27 6.08 7.14
CA GLU A 197 -7.74 7.00 8.15
C GLU A 197 -6.50 6.43 8.85
N ILE A 198 -5.57 7.32 9.21
CA ILE A 198 -4.45 7.03 10.09
C ILE A 198 -4.51 7.93 11.33
N THR A 199 -4.45 7.30 12.50
CA THR A 199 -4.33 7.94 13.81
C THR A 199 -2.96 7.61 14.39
N ASP A 200 -2.67 8.09 15.60
CA ASP A 200 -1.41 7.81 16.29
C ASP A 200 -1.23 6.32 16.60
N ASP A 201 -2.30 5.53 16.64
CA ASP A 201 -2.34 4.15 17.14
C ASP A 201 -2.93 3.13 16.16
N ARG A 202 -3.48 3.54 15.01
CA ARG A 202 -3.97 2.61 13.98
C ARG A 202 -4.04 3.24 12.59
N LEU A 203 -3.90 2.40 11.57
CA LEU A 203 -4.18 2.71 10.17
C LEU A 203 -5.33 1.80 9.78
N GLU A 204 -6.40 2.40 9.30
CA GLU A 204 -7.61 1.71 8.88
C GLU A 204 -7.92 2.13 7.43
N LEU A 205 -7.98 1.16 6.52
CA LEU A 205 -8.35 1.34 5.13
C LEU A 205 -9.65 0.59 4.89
N ASP A 206 -10.77 1.27 5.07
CA ASP A 206 -12.11 0.67 5.03
C ASP A 206 -12.58 0.32 3.62
N ARG A 207 -12.00 0.99 2.62
CA ARG A 207 -12.35 0.81 1.22
C ARG A 207 -11.10 0.60 0.40
N ILE A 208 -10.85 -0.65 0.05
CA ILE A 208 -9.84 -1.02 -0.92
C ILE A 208 -10.58 -1.52 -2.16
N GLY A 209 -10.19 -1.02 -3.32
CA GLY A 209 -10.68 -1.47 -4.62
C GLY A 209 -9.52 -1.61 -5.59
N ALA A 210 -9.47 -2.73 -6.29
CA ALA A 210 -8.50 -2.93 -7.35
C ALA A 210 -9.11 -3.69 -8.53
N ASN A 211 -8.66 -3.37 -9.73
CA ASN A 211 -9.03 -4.10 -10.93
C ASN A 211 -7.76 -4.67 -11.57
N GLY A 212 -7.86 -5.89 -12.09
CA GLY A 212 -6.73 -6.56 -12.72
C GLY A 212 -7.09 -7.99 -13.09
N ASP A 213 -6.35 -8.56 -14.04
CA ASP A 213 -6.48 -9.97 -14.44
C ASP A 213 -7.90 -10.40 -14.84
N GLY A 214 -8.64 -9.45 -15.41
CA GLY A 214 -10.01 -9.64 -15.88
C GLY A 214 -11.06 -9.70 -14.77
N GLY A 215 -10.71 -9.38 -13.52
CA GLY A 215 -11.63 -9.34 -12.39
C GLY A 215 -11.42 -8.12 -11.49
N ALA A 216 -12.11 -8.14 -10.35
CA ALA A 216 -12.11 -7.09 -9.36
C ALA A 216 -11.77 -7.63 -7.97
N PHE A 217 -11.13 -6.78 -7.17
CA PHE A 217 -10.83 -7.02 -5.77
C PHE A 217 -11.45 -5.90 -4.95
N SER A 218 -12.00 -6.25 -3.81
CA SER A 218 -12.43 -5.29 -2.81
C SER A 218 -12.04 -5.76 -1.42
N GLY A 219 -11.93 -4.85 -0.47
CA GLY A 219 -11.53 -5.27 0.87
C GLY A 219 -11.38 -4.12 1.86
N ALA A 220 -10.96 -4.51 3.05
CA ALA A 220 -10.59 -3.61 4.13
C ALA A 220 -9.29 -4.10 4.79
N LEU A 221 -8.52 -3.18 5.34
CA LEU A 221 -7.24 -3.48 5.99
C LEU A 221 -7.06 -2.63 7.22
N ARG A 222 -6.61 -3.25 8.30
CA ARG A 222 -6.27 -2.61 9.57
C ARG A 222 -4.84 -2.95 9.93
N MET A 223 -4.07 -1.93 10.29
CA MET A 223 -2.72 -2.08 10.81
C MET A 223 -2.62 -1.39 12.17
N ILE A 224 -2.11 -2.12 13.16
CA ILE A 224 -1.93 -1.64 14.53
C ILE A 224 -0.42 -1.70 14.86
N PRO A 225 0.19 -0.60 15.30
CA PRO A 225 1.55 -0.60 15.82
C PRO A 225 1.53 -1.03 17.28
N ASP A 226 2.11 -2.19 17.57
CA ASP A 226 2.39 -2.67 18.93
C ASP A 226 3.91 -2.88 19.06
N ASP A 227 4.37 -3.82 19.88
CA ASP A 227 5.76 -4.31 19.85
C ASP A 227 6.22 -4.69 18.43
N GLN A 228 5.30 -5.18 17.60
CA GLN A 228 5.43 -5.36 16.15
C GLN A 228 4.23 -4.74 15.44
N PHE A 229 4.35 -4.44 14.15
CA PHE A 229 3.15 -4.16 13.36
C PHE A 229 2.31 -5.42 13.27
N ARG A 230 1.02 -5.29 13.56
CA ARG A 230 -0.01 -6.30 13.31
C ARG A 230 -0.89 -5.85 12.16
N LEU A 231 -0.99 -6.68 11.15
CA LEU A 231 -1.82 -6.47 9.97
C LEU A 231 -2.98 -7.46 9.98
N GLU A 232 -4.19 -6.96 9.80
CA GLU A 232 -5.41 -7.74 9.63
C GLU A 232 -6.16 -7.19 8.42
N GLY A 233 -6.77 -8.03 7.61
CA GLY A 233 -7.55 -7.57 6.48
C GLY A 233 -8.54 -8.59 5.97
N GLU A 234 -9.48 -8.11 5.20
CA GLU A 234 -10.46 -8.90 4.47
C GLU A 234 -10.38 -8.54 3.00
N LEU A 235 -10.33 -9.55 2.15
CA LEU A 235 -10.20 -9.43 0.71
C LEU A 235 -11.28 -10.27 0.04
N LYS A 236 -12.12 -9.61 -0.73
CA LYS A 236 -13.05 -10.23 -1.66
C LYS A 236 -12.51 -10.14 -3.07
N MET A 237 -12.71 -11.20 -3.82
CA MET A 237 -12.21 -11.37 -5.16
C MET A 237 -13.35 -11.86 -6.05
N GLU A 238 -13.57 -11.18 -7.16
CA GLU A 238 -14.69 -11.44 -8.05
C GLU A 238 -14.24 -11.55 -9.50
N SER A 239 -14.72 -12.60 -10.15
CA SER A 239 -14.60 -12.80 -11.60
C SER A 239 -13.17 -12.82 -12.16
N LEU A 240 -12.17 -13.22 -11.38
CA LEU A 240 -10.80 -13.35 -11.86
C LEU A 240 -10.65 -14.47 -12.87
N ARG A 241 -9.84 -14.24 -13.90
CA ARG A 241 -9.48 -15.30 -14.85
C ARG A 241 -8.32 -16.11 -14.29
N ALA A 242 -8.60 -17.33 -13.79
CA ALA A 242 -7.58 -18.19 -13.16
C ALA A 242 -6.35 -18.40 -14.06
N ARG A 243 -6.57 -18.52 -15.39
CA ARG A 243 -5.51 -18.67 -16.38
C ARG A 243 -4.55 -17.48 -16.42
N ASP A 244 -5.06 -16.26 -16.27
CA ASP A 244 -4.26 -15.03 -16.42
C ASP A 244 -3.35 -14.79 -15.21
N VAL A 245 -3.77 -15.21 -14.02
CA VAL A 245 -2.96 -15.23 -12.81
C VAL A 245 -1.93 -16.36 -12.88
N LEU A 246 -2.38 -17.59 -13.16
CA LEU A 246 -1.53 -18.78 -13.09
C LEU A 246 -0.44 -18.83 -14.17
N LYS A 247 -0.66 -18.26 -15.36
CA LYS A 247 0.35 -18.24 -16.43
C LYS A 247 1.63 -17.46 -16.06
N ARG A 248 1.58 -16.62 -15.02
CA ARG A 248 2.74 -15.88 -14.51
C ARG A 248 3.54 -16.67 -13.49
N LEU A 249 2.90 -17.64 -12.85
CA LEU A 249 3.53 -18.54 -11.89
C LEU A 249 4.04 -19.81 -12.56
N TYR A 250 3.34 -20.30 -13.58
CA TYR A 250 3.60 -21.58 -14.22
C TYR A 250 3.61 -21.43 -15.74
N THR A 251 4.60 -22.05 -16.40
CA THR A 251 4.70 -22.08 -17.86
C THR A 251 3.47 -22.69 -18.53
N ARG A 252 2.82 -23.63 -17.84
CA ARG A 252 1.58 -24.28 -18.28
C ARG A 252 0.58 -24.26 -17.13
N PRO A 253 -0.40 -23.33 -17.12
CA PRO A 253 -1.35 -23.22 -16.02
C PRO A 253 -2.28 -24.46 -16.01
N PRO A 254 -2.33 -25.23 -14.91
CA PRO A 254 -3.13 -26.45 -14.83
C PRO A 254 -4.63 -26.19 -14.69
N VAL A 255 -5.03 -24.96 -14.35
CA VAL A 255 -6.41 -24.60 -14.06
C VAL A 255 -6.83 -23.38 -14.89
N THR A 256 -8.03 -23.44 -15.44
CA THR A 256 -8.72 -22.32 -16.09
C THR A 256 -10.12 -22.16 -15.53
N GLY A 257 -10.75 -21.01 -15.79
CA GLY A 257 -12.11 -20.70 -15.34
C GLY A 257 -12.20 -19.33 -14.68
N VAL A 258 -13.35 -19.07 -14.07
CA VAL A 258 -13.65 -17.83 -13.35
C VAL A 258 -13.53 -18.08 -11.85
N LEU A 259 -12.55 -17.44 -11.23
CA LEU A 259 -12.21 -17.55 -9.81
C LEU A 259 -12.87 -16.40 -9.02
N GLY A 260 -13.44 -16.73 -7.87
CA GLY A 260 -13.87 -15.77 -6.87
C GLY A 260 -13.60 -16.30 -5.47
N GLY A 261 -13.64 -15.45 -4.46
CA GLY A 261 -13.36 -15.87 -3.10
C GLY A 261 -13.39 -14.74 -2.09
N GLU A 262 -13.35 -15.14 -0.82
CA GLU A 262 -13.31 -14.28 0.35
C GLU A 262 -12.20 -14.79 1.26
N PHE A 263 -11.26 -13.91 1.56
CA PHE A 263 -10.03 -14.24 2.26
C PHE A 263 -9.80 -13.28 3.40
N ARG A 264 -9.29 -13.82 4.50
CA ARG A 264 -8.70 -13.09 5.60
C ARG A 264 -7.20 -13.03 5.40
N LEU A 265 -6.65 -11.86 5.66
CA LEU A 265 -5.22 -11.56 5.62
C LEU A 265 -4.75 -11.30 7.04
N THR A 266 -3.63 -11.92 7.43
CA THR A 266 -2.97 -11.64 8.72
C THR A 266 -1.47 -11.58 8.53
N ALA A 267 -0.79 -10.66 9.21
CA ALA A 267 0.68 -10.63 9.25
C ALA A 267 1.16 -9.95 10.53
N ASN A 268 2.36 -10.32 10.98
CA ASN A 268 3.07 -9.63 12.06
C ASN A 268 4.52 -9.39 11.65
N GLY A 269 5.08 -8.23 11.97
CA GLY A 269 6.46 -7.93 11.62
C GLY A 269 6.94 -6.56 12.09
N ASP A 270 8.25 -6.38 12.19
CA ASP A 270 8.86 -5.13 12.68
C ASP A 270 8.97 -4.02 11.64
N SER A 271 8.68 -4.33 10.38
CA SER A 271 8.68 -3.40 9.25
C SER A 271 7.60 -3.78 8.24
N LEU A 272 7.26 -2.86 7.34
CA LEU A 272 6.34 -3.14 6.23
C LEU A 272 6.83 -4.29 5.34
N GLU A 273 8.14 -4.40 5.13
CA GLU A 273 8.74 -5.50 4.39
C GLU A 273 8.59 -6.84 5.12
N ALA A 274 8.76 -6.84 6.46
CA ALA A 274 8.57 -8.02 7.28
C ALA A 274 7.11 -8.48 7.27
N LEU A 275 6.15 -7.55 7.34
CA LEU A 275 4.72 -7.86 7.18
C LEU A 275 4.45 -8.57 5.86
N ALA A 276 5.01 -8.07 4.76
CA ALA A 276 4.79 -8.66 3.44
C ALA A 276 5.37 -10.10 3.34
N ARG A 277 6.51 -10.35 4.00
CA ARG A 277 7.12 -11.69 4.08
C ARG A 277 6.43 -12.62 5.07
N ALA A 278 5.69 -12.09 6.04
CA ALA A 278 4.94 -12.85 7.05
C ALA A 278 3.44 -12.96 6.73
N LEU A 279 3.02 -12.48 5.55
CA LEU A 279 1.62 -12.49 5.15
C LEU A 279 1.07 -13.91 5.08
N ALA A 280 0.04 -14.17 5.87
CA ALA A 280 -0.79 -15.35 5.87
C ALA A 280 -2.17 -15.00 5.31
N VAL A 281 -2.72 -15.94 4.53
CA VAL A 281 -3.99 -15.82 3.84
C VAL A 281 -4.79 -17.08 4.11
N ASP A 282 -6.02 -16.94 4.57
CA ASP A 282 -6.96 -18.05 4.71
C ASP A 282 -8.35 -17.65 4.26
N GLY A 283 -9.10 -18.56 3.65
CA GLY A 283 -10.41 -18.18 3.13
C GLY A 283 -11.10 -19.24 2.29
N ASN A 284 -12.24 -18.85 1.75
CA ASN A 284 -13.02 -19.68 0.84
C ASN A 284 -12.84 -19.19 -0.59
N TYR A 285 -12.88 -20.12 -1.53
CA TYR A 285 -12.82 -19.78 -2.94
C TYR A 285 -13.79 -20.63 -3.75
N THR A 286 -14.11 -20.14 -4.94
CA THR A 286 -14.94 -20.78 -5.94
C THR A 286 -14.32 -20.62 -7.31
N LEU A 287 -14.38 -21.67 -8.12
CA LEU A 287 -14.01 -21.71 -9.51
C LEU A 287 -15.23 -22.17 -10.30
N LYS A 288 -15.70 -21.35 -11.23
CA LYS A 288 -16.86 -21.63 -12.07
C LYS A 288 -16.44 -21.78 -13.52
N ALA A 289 -17.16 -22.63 -14.27
CA ALA A 289 -16.97 -22.83 -15.70
C ALA A 289 -15.49 -23.00 -16.10
N GLY A 290 -14.81 -23.87 -15.35
CA GLY A 290 -13.38 -24.06 -15.42
C GLY A 290 -12.96 -25.37 -16.08
N SER A 291 -11.66 -25.57 -16.14
CA SER A 291 -11.09 -26.88 -16.45
C SER A 291 -9.80 -27.10 -15.70
N ILE A 292 -9.56 -28.35 -15.31
CA ILE A 292 -8.32 -28.79 -14.68
C ILE A 292 -7.64 -29.74 -15.67
N ASP A 293 -6.51 -29.30 -16.21
CA ASP A 293 -5.69 -30.10 -17.11
C ASP A 293 -4.83 -31.08 -16.32
N ARG A 294 -4.50 -32.21 -16.95
CA ARG A 294 -3.71 -33.32 -16.39
C ARG A 294 -4.29 -33.94 -15.13
N PHE A 295 -5.55 -33.65 -14.85
CA PHE A 295 -6.29 -34.22 -13.75
C PHE A 295 -7.17 -35.35 -14.28
N GLY A 296 -6.57 -36.52 -14.52
CA GLY A 296 -7.21 -37.69 -15.11
C GLY A 296 -8.29 -38.36 -14.23
N LEU A 297 -9.02 -37.62 -13.40
CA LEU A 297 -9.98 -38.19 -12.44
C LEU A 297 -11.06 -39.03 -13.14
N LEU A 298 -11.61 -38.56 -14.26
CA LEU A 298 -12.61 -39.28 -15.04
C LEU A 298 -12.06 -40.62 -15.59
N GLU A 299 -10.84 -40.60 -16.12
CA GLU A 299 -10.12 -41.78 -16.62
C GLU A 299 -9.88 -42.78 -15.48
N GLY A 300 -9.43 -42.27 -14.33
CA GLY A 300 -9.15 -43.07 -13.14
C GLY A 300 -10.40 -43.72 -12.53
N MET A 301 -11.55 -43.07 -12.61
CA MET A 301 -12.84 -43.64 -12.19
C MET A 301 -13.30 -44.79 -13.09
N ARG A 302 -12.92 -44.77 -14.38
CA ARG A 302 -13.30 -45.80 -15.37
C ARG A 302 -12.37 -47.01 -15.41
N ARG A 303 -11.12 -46.88 -14.98
CA ARG A 303 -10.17 -48.00 -14.96
C ARG A 303 -10.59 -49.07 -13.97
N SER A 304 -10.36 -50.35 -14.25
CA SER A 304 -10.59 -51.44 -13.29
C SER A 304 -9.37 -51.73 -12.40
N THR A 305 -8.18 -51.26 -12.79
CA THR A 305 -6.90 -51.62 -12.15
C THR A 305 -6.21 -50.41 -11.50
N PRO A 306 -5.56 -50.57 -10.32
CA PRO A 306 -4.70 -49.54 -9.73
C PRO A 306 -3.56 -49.12 -10.65
N GLY A 307 -3.07 -47.88 -10.49
CA GLY A 307 -1.91 -47.38 -11.25
C GLY A 307 -1.94 -45.88 -11.53
N VAL A 308 -0.90 -45.41 -12.22
CA VAL A 308 -0.78 -44.01 -12.61
C VAL A 308 -1.84 -43.65 -13.65
N VAL A 309 -2.59 -42.60 -13.34
CA VAL A 309 -3.59 -41.98 -14.20
C VAL A 309 -3.03 -40.63 -14.64
N GLY A 310 -2.30 -40.64 -15.75
CA GLY A 310 -1.67 -39.45 -16.32
C GLY A 310 -2.45 -38.93 -17.51
N GLY A 311 -2.55 -37.60 -17.62
CA GLY A 311 -3.19 -36.92 -18.75
C GLY A 311 -4.71 -36.99 -18.71
N GLY A 312 -5.37 -35.84 -18.86
CA GLY A 312 -6.83 -35.78 -18.87
C GLY A 312 -7.32 -34.39 -18.50
N LEU A 313 -8.33 -33.92 -19.23
CA LEU A 313 -8.98 -32.65 -18.97
C LEU A 313 -10.29 -32.90 -18.25
N VAL A 314 -10.44 -32.37 -17.05
CA VAL A 314 -11.73 -32.35 -16.35
C VAL A 314 -12.33 -30.97 -16.51
N ARG A 315 -13.47 -30.89 -17.20
CA ARG A 315 -14.29 -29.68 -17.26
C ARG A 315 -15.09 -29.59 -15.97
N VAL A 316 -14.95 -28.47 -15.27
CA VAL A 316 -15.51 -28.24 -13.95
C VAL A 316 -16.60 -27.20 -14.08
N ASP A 317 -17.82 -27.56 -13.67
CA ASP A 317 -18.93 -26.62 -13.61
C ASP A 317 -18.77 -25.70 -12.38
N LEU A 318 -18.45 -26.31 -11.24
CA LEU A 318 -18.20 -25.66 -9.98
C LEU A 318 -17.13 -26.42 -9.19
N LEU A 319 -16.11 -25.72 -8.72
CA LEU A 319 -15.22 -26.18 -7.67
C LEU A 319 -15.22 -25.15 -6.54
N SER A 320 -15.46 -25.57 -5.31
CA SER A 320 -15.40 -24.71 -4.14
C SER A 320 -14.64 -25.35 -3.01
N GLY A 321 -14.03 -24.52 -2.17
CA GLY A 321 -13.07 -25.00 -1.21
C GLY A 321 -12.53 -23.96 -0.26
N LYS A 322 -11.56 -24.40 0.55
CA LYS A 322 -10.78 -23.55 1.45
C LYS A 322 -9.34 -23.46 1.00
N PHE A 323 -8.76 -22.28 1.16
CA PHE A 323 -7.36 -22.03 0.94
C PHE A 323 -6.75 -21.54 2.25
N LYS A 324 -5.54 -22.02 2.54
CA LYS A 324 -4.71 -21.48 3.61
C LYS A 324 -3.27 -21.47 3.13
N GLY A 325 -2.61 -20.33 3.20
CA GLY A 325 -1.21 -20.21 2.80
C GLY A 325 -0.53 -19.12 3.59
N ALA A 326 0.80 -19.17 3.63
CA ALA A 326 1.60 -18.06 4.09
C ALA A 326 2.83 -17.93 3.19
N SER A 327 3.37 -16.72 3.10
CA SER A 327 4.62 -16.44 2.41
C SER A 327 5.72 -17.42 2.89
N ASN A 328 6.38 -18.10 1.94
CA ASN A 328 7.42 -19.10 2.18
C ASN A 328 7.02 -20.35 2.99
N ALA A 329 5.72 -20.62 3.15
CA ALA A 329 5.21 -21.83 3.81
C ALA A 329 4.43 -22.71 2.83
N PRO A 330 4.24 -24.01 3.14
CA PRO A 330 3.34 -24.87 2.36
C PRO A 330 1.92 -24.30 2.36
N ALA A 331 1.32 -24.20 1.18
CA ALA A 331 -0.08 -23.85 1.02
C ALA A 331 -0.97 -25.09 1.09
N GLN A 332 -2.11 -24.97 1.75
CA GLN A 332 -3.15 -25.98 1.85
C GLN A 332 -4.34 -25.55 1.01
N LEU A 333 -4.83 -26.49 0.21
CA LEU A 333 -5.93 -26.30 -0.72
C LEU A 333 -6.91 -27.46 -0.56
N ASP A 334 -8.09 -27.14 -0.05
CA ASP A 334 -9.15 -28.09 0.25
C ASP A 334 -10.27 -27.97 -0.78
N PHE A 335 -10.38 -28.96 -1.67
CA PHE A 335 -11.51 -29.09 -2.57
C PHE A 335 -12.66 -29.74 -1.81
N GLN A 336 -13.66 -28.96 -1.43
CA GLN A 336 -14.80 -29.47 -0.67
C GLN A 336 -15.91 -29.97 -1.58
N ASN A 337 -16.09 -29.32 -2.74
CA ASN A 337 -17.12 -29.66 -3.70
C ASN A 337 -16.59 -29.41 -5.11
N LEU A 338 -16.25 -30.48 -5.83
CA LEU A 338 -16.00 -30.48 -7.27
C LEU A 338 -17.19 -31.08 -7.99
N GLN A 339 -17.69 -30.36 -8.99
CA GLN A 339 -18.81 -30.72 -9.83
C GLN A 339 -18.39 -30.67 -11.30
N ALA A 340 -18.53 -31.80 -11.98
CA ALA A 340 -18.20 -31.96 -13.39
C ALA A 340 -19.21 -32.93 -14.04
N GLY A 341 -20.39 -32.42 -14.39
CA GLY A 341 -21.52 -33.26 -14.82
C GLY A 341 -21.89 -34.31 -13.77
N ALA A 342 -21.81 -35.60 -14.14
CA ALA A 342 -22.08 -36.74 -13.25
C ALA A 342 -20.93 -37.06 -12.25
N LEU A 343 -19.78 -36.39 -12.40
CA LEU A 343 -18.64 -36.54 -11.50
C LEU A 343 -18.77 -35.55 -10.32
N ARG A 344 -18.59 -36.07 -9.12
CA ARG A 344 -18.42 -35.31 -7.88
C ARG A 344 -17.07 -35.64 -7.27
N GLY A 345 -16.46 -34.70 -6.56
CA GLY A 345 -15.18 -34.95 -5.90
C GLY A 345 -14.84 -34.00 -4.77
N ALA A 346 -13.89 -34.43 -3.96
CA ALA A 346 -13.27 -33.66 -2.91
C ALA A 346 -11.78 -34.00 -2.83
N ALA A 347 -10.95 -33.10 -2.34
CA ALA A 347 -9.52 -33.32 -2.18
C ALA A 347 -8.94 -32.47 -1.07
N ASN A 348 -7.85 -32.95 -0.49
CA ASN A 348 -6.97 -32.16 0.36
C ASN A 348 -5.58 -32.20 -0.29
N VAL A 349 -5.06 -31.01 -0.60
CA VAL A 349 -3.82 -30.83 -1.34
C VAL A 349 -2.91 -29.89 -0.59
N VAL A 350 -1.65 -30.28 -0.46
CA VAL A 350 -0.57 -29.46 0.08
C VAL A 350 0.40 -29.16 -1.06
N ILE A 351 0.69 -27.87 -1.23
CA ILE A 351 1.65 -27.35 -2.21
C ILE A 351 2.83 -26.78 -1.42
N ALA A 352 3.99 -27.40 -1.52
CA ALA A 352 5.20 -26.90 -0.88
C ALA A 352 5.78 -25.69 -1.64
N PRO A 353 6.66 -24.88 -1.01
CA PRO A 353 7.25 -23.70 -1.64
C PRO A 353 8.02 -23.98 -2.94
N ASP A 354 8.53 -25.19 -3.12
CA ASP A 354 9.22 -25.66 -4.33
C ASP A 354 8.25 -26.12 -5.44
N SER A 355 6.96 -25.84 -5.29
CA SER A 355 5.87 -26.28 -6.18
C SER A 355 5.67 -27.79 -6.24
N THR A 356 6.22 -28.56 -5.28
CA THR A 356 5.85 -29.96 -5.12
C THR A 356 4.47 -30.06 -4.49
N LEU A 357 3.67 -30.98 -5.02
CA LEU A 357 2.28 -31.14 -4.67
C LEU A 357 2.09 -32.55 -4.11
N LYS A 358 1.36 -32.65 -2.99
CA LYS A 358 0.96 -33.92 -2.37
C LYS A 358 -0.47 -33.81 -1.88
N GLY A 359 -1.27 -34.85 -2.05
CA GLY A 359 -2.65 -34.81 -1.60
C GLY A 359 -3.40 -36.10 -1.81
N ARG A 360 -4.66 -36.09 -1.38
CA ARG A 360 -5.62 -37.17 -1.63
C ARG A 360 -6.85 -36.59 -2.30
N VAL A 361 -7.37 -37.31 -3.28
CA VAL A 361 -8.58 -36.95 -4.03
C VAL A 361 -9.57 -38.10 -3.87
N ARG A 362 -10.80 -37.78 -3.48
CA ARG A 362 -11.94 -38.70 -3.52
C ARG A 362 -12.84 -38.29 -4.67
N GLY A 363 -13.08 -39.22 -5.58
CA GLY A 363 -14.03 -39.06 -6.68
C GLY A 363 -15.25 -39.97 -6.47
N SER A 364 -16.42 -39.50 -6.88
CA SER A 364 -17.60 -40.33 -7.03
C SER A 364 -18.32 -40.01 -8.34
N MET A 365 -18.76 -41.03 -9.05
CA MET A 365 -19.43 -40.90 -10.34
C MET A 365 -20.76 -41.61 -10.28
N MET A 366 -21.80 -40.94 -10.77
CA MET A 366 -23.12 -41.54 -10.98
C MET A 366 -23.23 -42.01 -12.43
N PHE A 367 -23.62 -43.26 -12.64
CA PHE A 367 -23.82 -43.84 -13.96
C PHE A 367 -25.29 -43.72 -14.39
N PRO A 368 -25.56 -43.72 -15.71
CA PRO A 368 -26.92 -43.89 -16.22
C PRO A 368 -27.51 -45.19 -15.67
N GLY A 369 -28.59 -45.11 -14.88
CA GLY A 369 -29.17 -46.25 -14.16
C GLY A 369 -29.16 -46.12 -12.63
N GLY A 370 -28.53 -45.07 -12.08
CA GLY A 370 -28.59 -44.76 -10.64
C GLY A 370 -27.47 -45.38 -9.80
N GLU A 371 -26.64 -46.25 -10.38
CA GLU A 371 -25.46 -46.80 -9.74
C GLU A 371 -24.41 -45.70 -9.49
N SER A 372 -23.71 -45.79 -8.36
CA SER A 372 -22.62 -44.87 -8.03
C SER A 372 -21.34 -45.63 -7.71
N SER A 373 -20.21 -45.16 -8.23
CA SER A 373 -18.88 -45.66 -7.87
C SER A 373 -18.09 -44.55 -7.19
N ALA A 374 -17.42 -44.87 -6.09
CA ALA A 374 -16.54 -43.96 -5.39
C ALA A 374 -15.13 -44.55 -5.29
N ARG A 375 -14.11 -43.72 -5.50
CA ARG A 375 -12.71 -44.13 -5.45
C ARG A 375 -11.83 -43.06 -4.82
N ASN A 376 -10.70 -43.52 -4.29
CA ASN A 376 -9.67 -42.68 -3.73
C ASN A 376 -8.45 -42.69 -4.64
N PHE A 377 -7.83 -41.52 -4.76
CA PHE A 377 -6.64 -41.30 -5.54
C PHE A 377 -5.62 -40.55 -4.71
N GLU A 378 -4.35 -40.85 -4.95
CA GLU A 378 -3.24 -40.08 -4.44
C GLU A 378 -2.78 -39.09 -5.51
N LEU A 379 -2.56 -37.84 -5.09
CA LEU A 379 -2.11 -36.77 -5.96
C LEU A 379 -0.68 -36.41 -5.56
N SER A 380 0.25 -36.43 -6.53
CA SER A 380 1.67 -36.17 -6.29
C SER A 380 2.32 -35.46 -7.49
N GLY A 381 3.58 -35.05 -7.37
CA GLY A 381 4.36 -34.46 -8.47
C GLY A 381 4.59 -32.96 -8.31
N LYS A 382 4.66 -32.23 -9.42
CA LYS A 382 4.76 -30.76 -9.42
C LYS A 382 3.44 -30.14 -9.86
N VAL A 383 3.17 -28.88 -9.48
CA VAL A 383 1.92 -28.18 -9.85
C VAL A 383 1.70 -28.10 -11.37
N ASP A 384 2.76 -27.99 -12.16
CA ASP A 384 2.73 -27.94 -13.64
C ASP A 384 2.68 -29.33 -14.31
N ALA A 385 2.95 -30.39 -13.55
CA ALA A 385 2.90 -31.78 -13.97
C ALA A 385 2.36 -32.68 -12.84
N PRO A 386 1.08 -32.51 -12.45
CA PRO A 386 0.48 -33.32 -11.40
C PRO A 386 0.28 -34.76 -11.90
N THR A 387 0.45 -35.72 -11.00
CA THR A 387 0.25 -37.15 -11.24
C THR A 387 -0.79 -37.69 -10.27
N LEU A 388 -1.82 -38.32 -10.81
CA LEU A 388 -2.87 -38.97 -10.03
C LEU A 388 -2.63 -40.48 -10.04
N ILE A 389 -2.74 -41.13 -8.89
CA ILE A 389 -2.54 -42.59 -8.73
C ILE A 389 -3.81 -43.18 -8.16
N ALA A 390 -4.46 -44.08 -8.90
CA ALA A 390 -5.59 -44.84 -8.41
C ALA A 390 -5.10 -45.93 -7.45
N ARG A 391 -5.65 -45.95 -6.23
CA ARG A 391 -5.34 -46.96 -5.21
C ARG A 391 -6.38 -48.06 -5.19
#